data_AF-A0A369XNQ2-F1
#
_entry.id   AF-A0A369XNQ2-F1
#
_cell.length_a   1.000
_cell.length_b   1.000
_cell.length_c   1.000
_cell.angle_alpha   90.00
_cell.angle_beta   90.00
_cell.angle_gamma   90.00
#
_symmetry.space_group_name_H-M   'P 1'
#
loop_
_entity.id
_entity.type
_entity.pdbx_description
1 polymer ?
#
loop_
_entity_poly.entity_id
_entity_poly.type
_entity_poly.pdbx_seq_one_letter_code
_entity_poly.pdbx_strand_id
1 'polypeptide(L)'
;MIDVHHGQLLERVFEAYRSATSETGTNVWNTALLIGWDEPGGTYDHVPPGRVSPPDPAAPAGEFGFTFDRSGYRVPAIIVSPWVEPGSVFNEEYRHTSLIATLRKMWDLGEPLTGRDATARSFAGVFTRDEPRDPHTWPEFPAQPVPEWTVDPDVIGRCISSLGTGVIPGLVAHAREMGMQLPPEFDTPAQAR
;
A
#
# COMPACT_ATOMS: atom_id res chain seq x y z
N MET A 1 -1.92 10.21 -2.64
CA MET A 1 -1.23 10.88 -3.76
C MET A 1 -0.43 9.81 -4.49
N ILE A 2 -0.95 9.27 -5.59
CA ILE A 2 -0.24 8.28 -6.39
C ILE A 2 0.45 9.08 -7.50
N ASP A 3 1.74 9.33 -7.32
CA ASP A 3 2.57 10.10 -8.23
C ASP A 3 2.93 9.30 -9.51
N VAL A 4 3.14 10.01 -10.62
CA VAL A 4 3.46 9.56 -11.98
C VAL A 4 4.68 8.64 -12.04
N HIS A 5 5.58 8.78 -11.07
CA HIS A 5 6.78 7.97 -10.97
C HIS A 5 6.52 6.53 -10.48
N HIS A 6 5.40 6.25 -9.82
CA HIS A 6 5.15 4.92 -9.23
C HIS A 6 4.72 3.86 -10.24
N GLY A 7 3.93 4.21 -11.26
CA GLY A 7 3.49 3.24 -12.28
C GLY A 7 4.65 2.69 -13.10
N GLN A 8 5.53 3.59 -13.56
CA GLN A 8 6.75 3.24 -14.29
C GLN A 8 7.74 2.44 -13.45
N LEU A 9 7.84 2.75 -12.14
CA LEU A 9 8.66 1.97 -11.23
C LEU A 9 8.13 0.54 -11.09
N LEU A 10 6.83 0.37 -10.89
CA LEU A 10 6.22 -0.93 -10.71
C LEU A 10 6.35 -1.80 -11.97
N GLU A 11 6.10 -1.23 -13.15
CA GLU A 11 6.38 -1.89 -14.43
C GLU A 11 7.83 -2.36 -14.49
N ARG A 12 8.80 -1.47 -14.26
CA ARG A 12 10.23 -1.82 -14.32
C ARG A 12 10.62 -2.93 -13.34
N VAL A 13 10.10 -2.89 -12.11
CA VAL A 13 10.36 -3.92 -11.09
C VAL A 13 9.72 -5.25 -11.49
N PHE A 14 8.49 -5.23 -11.97
CA PHE A 14 7.79 -6.43 -12.45
C PHE A 14 8.51 -7.06 -13.66
N GLU A 15 8.92 -6.24 -14.62
CA GLU A 15 9.70 -6.66 -15.79
C GLU A 15 11.03 -7.29 -15.38
N ALA A 16 11.79 -6.64 -14.49
CA ALA A 16 13.04 -7.19 -13.98
C ALA A 16 12.84 -8.51 -13.21
N TYR A 17 11.76 -8.59 -12.42
CA TYR A 17 11.40 -9.79 -11.69
C TYR A 17 11.04 -10.95 -12.64
N ARG A 18 10.12 -10.72 -13.60
CA ARG A 18 9.64 -11.78 -14.50
C ARG A 18 10.74 -12.30 -15.42
N SER A 19 11.71 -11.46 -15.80
CA SER A 19 12.81 -11.82 -16.69
C SER A 19 14.02 -12.39 -15.94
N ALA A 20 14.00 -12.49 -14.61
CA ALA A 20 15.12 -13.01 -13.84
C ALA A 20 15.21 -14.53 -13.99
N THR A 21 16.15 -15.02 -14.81
CA THR A 21 16.31 -16.46 -15.13
C THR A 21 17.68 -17.01 -14.76
N SER A 22 18.38 -16.43 -13.77
CA SER A 22 19.70 -16.90 -13.34
C SER A 22 19.67 -18.36 -12.88
N GLU A 23 20.59 -19.19 -13.39
CA GLU A 23 20.70 -20.60 -13.00
C GLU A 23 21.29 -20.79 -11.59
N THR A 24 22.19 -19.90 -11.17
CA THR A 24 22.99 -20.06 -9.94
C THR A 24 22.62 -19.07 -8.84
N GLY A 25 21.67 -18.18 -9.08
CA GLY A 25 21.28 -17.12 -8.14
C GLY A 25 19.77 -16.90 -8.07
N THR A 26 19.39 -15.67 -7.70
CA THR A 26 18.00 -15.23 -7.66
C THR A 26 17.37 -15.28 -9.05
N ASN A 27 16.22 -15.92 -9.14
CA ASN A 27 15.40 -16.01 -10.33
C ASN A 27 13.91 -15.99 -9.96
N VAL A 28 13.05 -15.87 -10.97
CA VAL A 28 11.60 -15.79 -10.81
C VAL A 28 10.98 -17.03 -10.15
N TRP A 29 11.61 -18.21 -10.27
CA TRP A 29 11.12 -19.46 -9.66
C TRP A 29 11.51 -19.62 -8.19
N ASN A 30 12.58 -18.99 -7.71
CA ASN A 30 12.97 -19.03 -6.30
C ASN A 30 12.64 -17.75 -5.53
N THR A 31 11.96 -16.80 -6.17
CA THR A 31 11.63 -15.49 -5.61
C THR A 31 10.15 -15.18 -5.79
N ALA A 32 9.53 -14.59 -4.77
CA ALA A 32 8.18 -14.04 -4.86
C ALA A 32 8.25 -12.51 -4.75
N LEU A 33 7.45 -11.82 -5.55
CA LEU A 33 7.28 -10.38 -5.48
C LEU A 33 6.02 -10.07 -4.66
N LEU A 34 6.19 -9.40 -3.51
CA LEU A 34 5.11 -8.85 -2.71
C LEU A 34 5.03 -7.33 -2.96
N ILE A 35 3.87 -6.87 -3.38
CA ILE A 35 3.54 -5.45 -3.53
C ILE A 35 2.54 -5.11 -2.43
N GLY A 36 2.95 -4.26 -1.50
CA GLY A 36 2.13 -3.84 -0.36
C GLY A 36 2.06 -2.32 -0.26
N TRP A 37 1.01 -1.83 0.40
CA TRP A 37 0.79 -0.42 0.68
C TRP A 37 0.89 -0.19 2.18
N ASP A 38 1.68 0.78 2.62
CA ASP A 38 1.84 1.10 4.03
C ASP A 38 0.59 1.76 4.66
N GLU A 39 -0.21 2.46 3.85
CA GLU A 39 -1.43 3.17 4.28
C GLU A 39 -2.54 3.17 3.20
N PRO A 40 -3.83 3.33 3.57
CA PRO A 40 -4.98 3.21 2.65
C PRO A 40 -5.22 4.43 1.74
N GLY A 41 -4.42 5.49 1.86
CA GLY A 41 -4.53 6.72 1.07
C GLY A 41 -5.65 7.66 1.53
N GLY A 42 -6.20 7.46 2.73
CA GLY A 42 -7.30 8.27 3.30
C GLY A 42 -8.68 8.03 2.69
N THR A 43 -8.84 7.01 1.84
CA THR A 43 -10.14 6.63 1.28
C THR A 43 -10.96 5.79 2.26
N TYR A 44 -12.30 5.87 2.16
CA TYR A 44 -13.18 5.10 3.04
C TYR A 44 -13.12 3.61 2.71
N ASP A 45 -12.91 2.79 3.74
CA ASP A 45 -13.09 1.35 3.69
C ASP A 45 -14.26 0.94 4.59
N HIS A 46 -15.13 0.06 4.08
CA HIS A 46 -16.33 -0.36 4.80
C HIS A 46 -16.06 -1.39 5.91
N VAL A 47 -14.88 -2.02 5.95
CA VAL A 47 -14.56 -3.01 6.97
C VAL A 47 -13.89 -2.31 8.14
N PRO A 48 -14.49 -2.36 9.34
CA PRO A 48 -13.90 -1.74 10.52
C PRO A 48 -12.59 -2.46 10.91
N PRO A 49 -11.56 -1.73 11.36
CA PRO A 49 -10.32 -2.35 11.84
C PRO A 49 -10.56 -3.33 12.99
N GLY A 50 -10.15 -4.59 12.79
CA GLY A 50 -10.36 -5.68 13.75
C GLY A 50 -9.44 -5.61 14.98
N ARG A 51 -9.81 -6.37 16.03
CA ARG A 51 -8.99 -6.58 17.22
C ARG A 51 -7.81 -7.50 16.92
N VAL A 52 -6.68 -7.24 17.56
CA VAL A 52 -5.41 -7.95 17.36
C VAL A 52 -4.58 -7.89 18.63
N SER A 53 -3.65 -8.84 18.81
CA SER A 53 -2.74 -8.80 19.95
C SER A 53 -1.88 -7.53 19.92
N PRO A 54 -1.67 -6.84 21.06
CA PRO A 54 -0.72 -5.75 21.12
C PRO A 54 0.71 -6.24 20.86
N PRO A 55 1.61 -5.36 20.35
CA PRO A 55 3.02 -5.72 20.15
C PRO A 55 3.69 -6.17 21.45
N ASP A 56 3.44 -5.42 22.53
CA ASP A 56 3.87 -5.72 23.89
C ASP A 56 2.65 -5.63 24.82
N PRO A 57 2.13 -6.76 25.34
CA PRO A 57 1.00 -6.76 26.27
C PRO A 57 1.30 -6.07 27.62
N ALA A 58 2.57 -5.91 27.99
CA ALA A 58 2.97 -5.25 29.21
C ALA A 58 3.15 -3.73 29.05
N ALA A 59 3.07 -3.21 27.82
CA ALA A 59 3.19 -1.78 27.56
C ALA A 59 2.02 -1.02 28.22
N PRO A 60 2.29 0.15 28.85
CA PRO A 60 1.23 0.99 29.38
C PRO A 60 0.33 1.51 28.25
N ALA A 61 -0.92 1.81 28.58
CA ALA A 61 -1.83 2.44 27.62
C ALA A 61 -1.27 3.80 27.16
N GLY A 62 -1.33 4.05 25.86
CA GLY A 62 -0.97 5.32 25.25
C GLY A 62 -2.04 6.39 25.42
N GLU A 63 -1.97 7.41 24.58
CA GLU A 63 -2.91 8.53 24.60
C GLU A 63 -4.36 8.04 24.44
N PHE A 64 -5.29 8.66 25.20
CA PHE A 64 -6.70 8.28 25.25
C PHE A 64 -6.95 6.79 25.59
N GLY A 65 -6.02 6.14 26.28
CA GLY A 65 -6.14 4.72 26.64
C GLY A 65 -5.87 3.77 25.48
N PHE A 66 -5.18 4.21 24.42
CA PHE A 66 -4.88 3.37 23.27
C PHE A 66 -3.82 2.30 23.60
N THR A 67 -4.20 1.03 23.55
CA THR A 67 -3.36 -0.11 23.96
C THR A 67 -2.73 -0.87 22.80
N PHE A 68 -2.89 -0.37 21.56
CA PHE A 68 -2.47 -1.09 20.34
C PHE A 68 -3.07 -2.50 20.24
N ASP A 69 -4.31 -2.71 20.69
CA ASP A 69 -5.04 -3.99 20.57
C ASP A 69 -5.96 -4.05 19.32
N ARG A 70 -5.74 -3.13 18.37
CA ARG A 70 -6.52 -2.98 17.14
C ARG A 70 -5.63 -2.83 15.90
N SER A 71 -6.07 -3.39 14.78
CA SER A 71 -5.42 -3.22 13.47
C SER A 71 -5.57 -1.79 12.95
N GLY A 72 -4.80 -1.43 11.93
CA GLY A 72 -5.10 -0.31 11.05
C GLY A 72 -6.19 -0.65 10.02
N TYR A 73 -6.48 0.31 9.14
CA TYR A 73 -7.36 0.12 7.99
C TYR A 73 -6.82 -0.96 7.05
N ARG A 74 -7.72 -1.56 6.24
CA ARG A 74 -7.31 -2.47 5.19
C ARG A 74 -6.52 -1.71 4.13
N VAL A 75 -5.48 -2.37 3.63
CA VAL A 75 -4.66 -1.93 2.51
C VAL A 75 -4.63 -3.06 1.48
N PRO A 76 -4.50 -2.75 0.18
CA PRO A 76 -4.29 -3.79 -0.81
C PRO A 76 -2.93 -4.48 -0.61
N ALA A 77 -2.85 -5.71 -1.09
CA ALA A 77 -1.61 -6.46 -1.19
C ALA A 77 -1.69 -7.40 -2.40
N ILE A 78 -0.61 -7.50 -3.16
CA ILE A 78 -0.51 -8.35 -4.34
C ILE A 78 0.72 -9.23 -4.20
N ILE A 79 0.57 -10.53 -4.43
CA ILE A 79 1.69 -11.46 -4.51
C ILE A 79 1.78 -11.98 -5.94
N VAL A 80 2.96 -11.83 -6.54
CA VAL A 80 3.27 -12.32 -7.87
C VAL A 80 4.32 -13.42 -7.73
N SER A 81 3.99 -14.61 -8.23
CA SER A 81 4.89 -15.76 -8.23
C SER A 81 4.42 -16.85 -9.21
N PRO A 82 5.34 -17.63 -9.82
CA PRO A 82 5.00 -18.83 -10.61
C PRO A 82 4.19 -19.86 -9.83
N TRP A 83 4.31 -19.86 -8.50
CA TRP A 83 3.69 -20.84 -7.60
C TRP A 83 2.29 -20.45 -7.12
N VAL A 84 1.80 -19.27 -7.52
CA VAL A 84 0.46 -18.77 -7.17
C VAL A 84 -0.48 -18.97 -8.36
N GLU A 85 -1.72 -19.40 -8.11
CA GLU A 85 -2.75 -19.56 -9.13
C GLU A 85 -3.19 -18.20 -9.71
N PRO A 86 -3.24 -18.01 -11.05
CA PRO A 86 -3.56 -16.74 -11.66
C PRO A 86 -5.00 -16.31 -11.34
N GLY A 87 -5.20 -15.02 -11.10
CA GLY A 87 -6.53 -14.45 -10.82
C GLY A 87 -7.14 -14.87 -9.49
N SER A 88 -6.37 -15.49 -8.60
CA SER A 88 -6.85 -15.90 -7.28
C SER A 88 -6.93 -14.74 -6.30
N VAL A 89 -7.97 -14.76 -5.47
CA VAL A 89 -8.21 -13.80 -4.39
C VAL A 89 -8.25 -14.58 -3.08
N PHE A 90 -7.31 -14.29 -2.19
CA PHE A 90 -7.26 -14.86 -0.84
C PHE A 90 -8.00 -13.93 0.11
N ASN A 91 -9.06 -14.42 0.74
CA ASN A 91 -10.00 -13.62 1.53
C ASN A 91 -9.73 -13.72 3.05
N GLU A 92 -8.76 -14.52 3.45
CA GLU A 92 -8.29 -14.59 4.82
C GLU A 92 -7.66 -13.27 5.28
N GLU A 93 -7.63 -13.07 6.59
CA GLU A 93 -6.98 -11.89 7.16
C GLU A 93 -5.46 -12.02 7.11
N TYR A 94 -4.83 -11.07 6.41
CA TYR A 94 -3.40 -10.83 6.39
C TYR A 94 -3.10 -9.42 6.93
N ARG A 95 -1.92 -9.24 7.52
CA ARG A 95 -1.46 -7.96 8.08
C ARG A 95 -0.06 -7.66 7.55
N HIS A 96 0.47 -6.46 7.79
CA HIS A 96 1.89 -6.17 7.52
C HIS A 96 2.84 -7.19 8.18
N THR A 97 2.51 -7.61 9.41
CA THR A 97 3.27 -8.63 10.13
C THR A 97 3.18 -10.03 9.53
N SER A 98 2.28 -10.27 8.55
CA SER A 98 2.27 -11.51 7.77
C SER A 98 3.55 -11.69 6.96
N LEU A 99 4.18 -10.61 6.48
CA LEU A 99 5.49 -10.71 5.82
C LEU A 99 6.53 -11.22 6.82
N ILE A 100 6.64 -10.59 7.99
CA ILE A 100 7.58 -11.00 9.05
C ILE A 100 7.35 -12.46 9.46
N ALA A 101 6.09 -12.85 9.70
CA ALA A 101 5.74 -14.22 10.05
C ALA A 101 6.06 -15.21 8.93
N THR A 102 5.99 -14.80 7.66
CA THR A 102 6.37 -15.61 6.50
C THR A 102 7.88 -15.79 6.45
N LEU A 103 8.66 -14.71 6.53
CA LEU A 103 10.12 -14.76 6.49
C LEU A 103 10.66 -15.61 7.66
N ARG A 104 10.17 -15.35 8.87
CA ARG A 104 10.59 -16.10 10.05
C ARG A 104 10.39 -17.61 9.90
N LYS A 105 9.23 -18.03 9.37
CA LYS A 105 8.92 -19.45 9.15
C LYS A 105 9.70 -20.06 7.99
N MET A 106 9.92 -19.31 6.91
CA MET A 106 10.59 -19.81 5.71
C MET A 106 12.09 -20.04 5.93
N TRP A 107 12.74 -19.19 6.72
CA TRP A 107 14.19 -19.25 6.99
C TRP A 107 14.55 -19.66 8.43
N ASP A 108 13.57 -20.15 9.20
CA ASP A 108 13.75 -20.56 10.60
C ASP A 108 14.48 -19.49 11.45
N LEU A 109 14.04 -18.23 11.35
CA LEU A 109 14.70 -17.09 12.00
C LEU A 109 14.40 -16.98 13.51
N GLY A 110 13.87 -18.03 14.12
CA GLY A 110 13.56 -18.11 15.55
C GLY A 110 12.15 -17.66 15.95
N GLU A 111 12.04 -17.17 17.18
CA GLU A 111 10.77 -16.79 17.80
C GLU A 111 10.21 -15.47 17.25
N PRO A 112 8.87 -15.25 17.37
CA PRO A 112 8.27 -13.97 17.00
C PRO A 112 8.92 -12.77 17.71
N LEU A 113 8.98 -11.64 17.01
CA LEU A 113 9.56 -10.41 17.54
C LEU A 113 8.63 -9.72 18.56
N THR A 114 7.33 -9.83 18.36
CA THR A 114 6.27 -9.18 19.13
C THR A 114 5.00 -10.05 19.17
N GLY A 115 4.02 -9.65 19.99
CA GLY A 115 2.68 -10.28 19.97
C GLY A 115 1.95 -10.15 18.62
N ARG A 116 2.33 -9.17 17.78
CA ARG A 116 1.68 -8.88 16.50
C ARG A 116 2.07 -9.84 15.38
N ASP A 117 3.34 -10.20 15.28
CA ASP A 117 3.80 -11.19 14.31
C ASP A 117 3.65 -12.62 14.83
N ALA A 118 3.61 -12.82 16.16
CA ALA A 118 3.31 -14.11 16.77
C ALA A 118 1.95 -14.68 16.32
N THR A 119 0.96 -13.81 16.12
CA THR A 119 -0.41 -14.17 15.75
C THR A 119 -0.74 -13.93 14.28
N ALA A 120 0.23 -13.44 13.49
CA ALA A 120 0.00 -13.15 12.08
C ALA A 120 -0.02 -14.43 11.22
N ARG A 121 -0.94 -14.47 10.26
CA ARG A 121 -1.00 -15.51 9.24
C ARG A 121 0.21 -15.37 8.31
N SER A 122 0.86 -16.49 7.98
CA SER A 122 1.92 -16.52 6.96
C SER A 122 1.30 -16.63 5.56
N PHE A 123 1.98 -16.07 4.56
CA PHE A 123 1.62 -16.19 3.14
C PHE A 123 1.89 -17.59 2.56
N ALA A 124 2.46 -18.54 3.31
CA ALA A 124 2.74 -19.88 2.80
C ALA A 124 1.53 -20.54 2.08
N GLY A 125 0.31 -20.33 2.58
CA GLY A 125 -0.90 -20.88 1.98
C GLY A 125 -1.33 -20.26 0.65
N VAL A 126 -0.68 -19.17 0.18
CA VAL A 126 -0.98 -18.55 -1.11
C VAL A 126 -0.26 -19.23 -2.27
N PHE A 127 0.83 -19.95 -1.99
CA PHE A 127 1.62 -20.68 -2.98
C PHE A 127 0.99 -22.08 -3.17
N THR A 128 -0.09 -22.13 -3.93
CA THR A 128 -0.99 -23.29 -4.02
C THR A 128 -0.62 -24.29 -5.11
N ARG A 129 0.38 -24.00 -5.96
CA ARG A 129 0.71 -24.84 -7.12
C ARG A 129 1.88 -25.78 -6.83
N ASP A 130 1.76 -27.02 -7.27
CA ASP A 130 2.85 -28.00 -7.25
C ASP A 130 3.85 -27.79 -8.40
N GLU A 131 3.40 -27.22 -9.52
CA GLU A 131 4.21 -26.90 -10.70
C GLU A 131 4.17 -25.39 -11.01
N PRO A 132 5.33 -24.76 -11.26
CA PRO A 132 5.40 -23.33 -11.50
C PRO A 132 4.83 -23.00 -12.88
N ARG A 133 4.14 -21.86 -12.98
CA ARG A 133 3.71 -21.30 -14.26
C ARG A 133 4.88 -20.71 -15.01
N ASP A 134 4.85 -20.79 -16.33
CA ASP A 134 5.82 -20.11 -17.20
C ASP A 134 5.65 -18.58 -17.11
N PRO A 135 6.66 -17.83 -16.60
CA PRO A 135 6.62 -16.37 -16.52
C PRO A 135 6.43 -15.66 -17.86
N HIS A 136 6.82 -16.29 -18.97
CA HIS A 136 6.66 -15.72 -20.31
C HIS A 136 5.19 -15.68 -20.78
N THR A 137 4.31 -16.43 -20.10
CA THR A 137 2.87 -16.44 -20.39
C THR A 137 2.09 -15.38 -19.62
N TRP A 138 2.76 -14.63 -18.73
CA TRP A 138 2.10 -13.61 -17.92
C TRP A 138 1.79 -12.36 -18.72
N PRO A 139 0.74 -11.60 -18.36
CA PRO A 139 0.41 -10.36 -19.06
C PRO A 139 1.53 -9.34 -18.94
N GLU A 140 1.74 -8.57 -20.01
CA GLU A 140 2.55 -7.35 -19.97
C GLU A 140 1.79 -6.26 -19.23
N PHE A 141 2.52 -5.44 -18.46
CA PHE A 141 1.94 -4.39 -17.63
C PHE A 141 2.55 -3.03 -17.97
N PRO A 142 2.20 -2.44 -19.13
CA PRO A 142 2.71 -1.13 -19.50
C PRO A 142 2.18 -0.09 -18.53
N ALA A 143 3.08 0.75 -17.99
CA ALA A 143 2.70 1.84 -17.12
C ALA A 143 1.72 2.76 -17.86
N GLN A 144 0.53 2.91 -17.28
CA GLN A 144 -0.45 3.84 -17.82
C GLN A 144 0.02 5.27 -17.54
N PRO A 145 -0.16 6.21 -18.49
CA PRO A 145 0.07 7.61 -18.21
C PRO A 145 -0.81 8.00 -17.03
N VAL A 146 -0.25 8.72 -16.07
CA VAL A 146 -1.08 9.27 -15.00
C VAL A 146 -2.07 10.22 -15.66
N PRO A 147 -3.37 10.07 -15.36
CA PRO A 147 -4.36 11.02 -15.82
C PRO A 147 -3.89 12.42 -15.48
N GLU A 148 -3.94 13.33 -16.44
CA GLU A 148 -3.70 14.73 -16.17
C GLU A 148 -4.55 15.13 -14.96
N TRP A 149 -3.94 15.85 -14.01
CA TRP A 149 -4.59 16.26 -12.78
C TRP A 149 -5.84 17.09 -13.12
N THR A 150 -6.97 16.39 -13.23
CA THR A 150 -8.27 16.94 -13.60
C THR A 150 -9.06 17.00 -12.33
N VAL A 151 -8.62 17.90 -11.44
CA VAL A 151 -9.46 18.20 -10.31
C VAL A 151 -10.49 19.21 -10.74
N ASP A 152 -11.72 18.71 -10.87
CA ASP A 152 -12.90 19.54 -10.77
C ASP A 152 -12.89 20.22 -9.38
N PRO A 153 -12.74 21.56 -9.30
CA PRO A 153 -12.72 22.30 -8.05
C PRO A 153 -13.94 22.01 -7.17
N ASP A 154 -15.09 21.71 -7.78
CA ASP A 154 -16.31 21.36 -7.07
C ASP A 154 -16.22 20.00 -6.38
N VAL A 155 -15.46 19.05 -6.96
CA VAL A 155 -15.17 17.74 -6.36
C VAL A 155 -14.16 17.88 -5.24
N ILE A 156 -13.10 18.69 -5.41
CA ILE A 156 -12.15 18.95 -4.32
C ILE A 156 -12.89 19.50 -3.12
N GLY A 157 -13.74 20.52 -3.28
CA GLY A 157 -14.46 21.16 -2.17
C GLY A 157 -15.31 20.19 -1.34
N ARG A 158 -15.74 19.06 -1.92
CA ARG A 158 -16.49 18.00 -1.24
C ARG A 158 -15.61 16.92 -0.61
N CYS A 159 -14.34 16.82 -1.00
CA CYS A 159 -13.42 15.75 -0.61
C CYS A 159 -12.27 16.21 0.32
N ILE A 160 -12.06 17.50 0.52
CA ILE A 160 -11.12 18.01 1.53
C ILE A 160 -11.76 18.02 2.92
N SER A 161 -11.01 17.55 3.91
CA SER A 161 -11.38 17.68 5.32
C SER A 161 -11.42 19.16 5.73
N SER A 162 -12.05 19.47 6.87
CA SER A 162 -12.09 20.84 7.42
C SER A 162 -10.70 21.46 7.59
N LEU A 163 -9.69 20.64 7.89
CA LEU A 163 -8.30 21.06 7.94
C LEU A 163 -7.76 21.42 6.55
N GLY A 164 -8.04 20.60 5.54
CA GLY A 164 -7.69 20.89 4.15
C GLY A 164 -8.34 22.16 3.63
N THR A 165 -9.61 22.40 3.98
CA THR A 165 -10.34 23.64 3.64
C THR A 165 -9.71 24.89 4.28
N GLY A 166 -9.12 24.77 5.47
CA GLY A 166 -8.47 25.90 6.16
C GLY A 166 -7.04 26.18 5.68
N VAL A 167 -6.28 25.13 5.32
CA VAL A 167 -4.86 25.26 4.95
C VAL A 167 -4.66 25.81 3.54
N ILE A 168 -5.51 25.39 2.58
CA ILE A 168 -5.37 25.79 1.17
C ILE A 168 -5.44 27.32 0.98
N PRO A 169 -6.42 28.05 1.57
CA PRO A 169 -6.44 29.51 1.49
C PRO A 169 -5.21 30.17 2.12
N GLY A 170 -4.69 29.61 3.22
CA GLY A 170 -3.49 30.11 3.89
C GLY A 170 -2.23 29.96 3.04
N LEU A 171 -2.06 28.82 2.36
CA LEU A 171 -0.95 28.61 1.42
C LEU A 171 -1.03 29.53 0.21
N VAL A 172 -2.22 29.75 -0.35
CA VAL A 172 -2.45 30.68 -1.46
C VAL A 172 -2.13 32.13 -1.05
N ALA A 173 -2.55 32.56 0.14
CA ALA A 173 -2.24 33.89 0.66
C ALA A 173 -0.73 34.08 0.86
N HIS A 174 -0.05 33.08 1.43
CA HIS A 174 1.40 33.13 1.64
C HIS A 174 2.20 33.14 0.33
N ALA A 175 1.80 32.34 -0.66
CA ALA A 175 2.42 32.34 -1.99
C ALA A 175 2.29 33.71 -2.69
N ARG A 176 1.16 34.41 -2.49
CA ARG A 176 0.96 35.78 -2.97
C ARG A 176 1.87 36.78 -2.26
N GLU A 177 2.03 36.69 -0.94
CA GLU A 177 2.96 37.52 -0.17
C GLU A 177 4.42 37.32 -0.64
N MET A 178 4.76 36.11 -1.05
CA MET A 178 6.06 35.78 -1.61
C MET A 178 6.25 36.19 -3.08
N GLY A 179 5.23 36.78 -3.72
CA GLY A 179 5.30 37.22 -5.12
C GLY A 179 5.34 36.09 -6.14
N MET A 180 4.89 34.88 -5.77
CA MET A 180 4.81 33.75 -6.71
C MET A 180 3.68 33.97 -7.72
N GLN A 181 3.94 33.69 -8.99
CA GLN A 181 2.88 33.62 -10.00
C GLN A 181 2.04 32.37 -9.77
N LEU A 182 0.76 32.58 -9.46
CA LEU A 182 -0.21 31.50 -9.31
C LEU A 182 -0.96 31.28 -10.64
N PRO A 183 -1.42 30.05 -10.91
CA PRO A 183 -2.31 29.78 -12.02
C PRO A 183 -3.59 30.64 -11.97
N PRO A 184 -4.18 31.02 -13.12
CA PRO A 184 -5.36 31.90 -13.18
C PRO A 184 -6.58 31.36 -12.43
N GLU A 185 -6.69 30.03 -12.27
CA GLU A 185 -7.78 29.42 -11.50
C GLU A 185 -7.86 29.88 -10.02
N PHE A 186 -6.78 30.41 -9.45
CA PHE A 186 -6.76 30.90 -8.06
C PHE A 186 -7.20 32.37 -7.89
N ASP A 187 -7.49 33.08 -8.99
CA ASP A 187 -7.90 34.49 -8.97
C ASP A 187 -9.41 34.69 -8.81
N THR A 188 -10.18 33.61 -8.87
CA THR A 188 -11.64 33.66 -8.67
C THR A 188 -11.93 33.43 -7.18
N PRO A 189 -12.64 34.33 -6.47
CA PRO A 189 -13.07 34.07 -5.11
C PRO A 189 -13.92 32.80 -5.09
N ALA A 190 -13.58 31.83 -4.24
CA ALA A 190 -14.42 30.67 -4.01
C ALA A 190 -15.83 31.17 -3.67
N GLN A 191 -16.80 30.91 -4.54
CA GLN A 191 -18.18 31.27 -4.27
C GLN A 191 -18.61 30.49 -3.02
N ALA A 192 -18.86 31.23 -1.94
CA ALA A 192 -19.40 30.66 -0.71
C ALA A 192 -20.74 29.98 -1.05
N ARG A 193 -20.79 28.66 -0.88
CA ARG A 193 -22.03 27.88 -0.76
C ARG A 193 -22.05 27.25 0.61
#